data_AF-A0A2G5TQ83-F1
#
_entry.id   AF-A0A2G5TQ83-F1
#
_cell.length_a   1.000
_cell.length_b   1.000
_cell.length_c   1.000
_cell.angle_alpha   90.00
_cell.angle_beta   90.00
_cell.angle_gamma   90.00
#
_symmetry.space_group_name_H-M   'P 1'
#
loop_
_entity.id
_entity.type
_entity.pdbx_description
1 polymer ?
#
loop_
_entity_poly.entity_id
_entity_poly.type
_entity_poly.pdbx_seq_one_letter_code
_entity_poly.pdbx_strand_id
1 'polypeptide(L)'
;MINYVEFINVFSMDFYGHSVETGPSAPVYDGLREKKTFSMWITLRRKASWDEATRSSYFLNEEERWISIFEDKKSVEAKLDYVNSKNLGGIWISDVDMDDGSINLLDSIDFGGYCASENDNAVKYQC
;
A
#
# COMPACT_ATOMS: atom_id res chain seq x y z
N MET A 1 9.25 21.47 17.09
CA MET A 1 8.43 20.24 16.98
C MET A 1 9.25 19.10 16.37
N ILE A 2 9.83 19.26 15.17
CA ILE A 2 10.61 18.18 14.53
C ILE A 2 11.91 17.79 15.25
N ASN A 3 12.52 18.69 16.04
CA ASN A 3 13.76 18.43 16.79
C ASN A 3 13.57 17.57 18.07
N TYR A 4 12.35 17.13 18.36
CA TYR A 4 12.01 16.42 19.61
C TYR A 4 11.41 15.03 19.37
N VAL A 5 11.36 14.57 18.12
CA VAL A 5 10.76 13.29 17.75
C VAL A 5 11.77 12.46 16.97
N GLU A 6 11.80 11.17 17.23
CA GLU A 6 12.67 10.21 16.52
C GLU A 6 12.07 9.82 15.18
N PHE A 7 10.74 9.65 15.13
CA PHE A 7 9.99 9.30 13.95
C PHE A 7 8.72 10.13 13.83
N ILE A 8 8.31 10.39 12.60
CA ILE A 8 7.01 10.96 12.27
C ILE A 8 6.31 9.96 11.38
N ASN A 9 5.24 9.35 11.89
CA ASN A 9 4.38 8.48 11.09
C ASN A 9 3.41 9.36 10.30
N VAL A 10 3.50 9.27 8.97
CA VAL A 10 2.55 9.93 8.09
C VAL A 10 1.35 9.00 7.91
N PHE A 11 0.17 9.46 8.33
CA PHE A 11 -1.08 8.73 8.08
C PHE A 11 -1.46 8.87 6.60
N SER A 12 -0.97 7.95 5.78
CA SER A 12 -1.17 7.92 4.32
C SER A 12 -2.16 6.84 3.90
N MET A 13 -3.33 6.82 4.55
CA MET A 13 -4.42 5.90 4.27
C MET A 13 -5.78 6.61 4.42
N ASP A 14 -6.87 5.89 4.20
CA ASP A 14 -8.25 6.40 4.19
C ASP A 14 -8.53 7.54 3.21
N PHE A 15 -7.80 7.59 2.09
CA PHE A 15 -8.06 8.57 1.03
C PHE A 15 -9.44 8.38 0.36
N TYR A 16 -9.93 7.14 0.30
CA TYR A 16 -11.22 6.77 -0.29
C TYR A 16 -11.89 5.72 0.62
N GLY A 17 -13.13 6.00 1.03
CA GLY A 17 -13.90 5.11 1.93
C GLY A 17 -15.31 5.60 2.26
N HIS A 18 -15.55 6.92 2.21
CA HIS A 18 -16.85 7.56 2.48
C HIS A 18 -17.39 8.40 1.31
N SER A 19 -16.77 8.29 0.13
CA SER A 19 -17.09 9.12 -1.03
C SER A 19 -17.94 8.36 -2.06
N VAL A 20 -18.68 9.08 -2.90
CA VAL A 20 -19.47 8.50 -4.00
C VAL A 20 -18.56 7.85 -5.06
N GLU A 21 -17.28 8.23 -5.08
CA GLU A 21 -16.25 7.66 -5.94
C GLU A 21 -15.41 6.62 -5.16
N THR A 22 -15.29 5.42 -5.73
CA THR A 22 -14.44 4.34 -5.21
C THR A 22 -13.00 4.54 -5.69
N GLY A 23 -12.03 4.47 -4.78
CA GLY A 23 -10.61 4.60 -5.08
C GLY A 23 -9.75 3.86 -4.06
N PRO A 24 -8.44 3.71 -4.32
CA PRO A 24 -7.52 3.04 -3.41
C PRO A 24 -7.36 3.80 -2.10
N SER A 25 -7.53 3.13 -0.97
CA SER A 25 -7.47 3.75 0.36
C SER A 25 -6.07 4.26 0.73
N ALA A 26 -5.00 3.65 0.20
CA ALA A 26 -3.60 4.01 0.48
C ALA A 26 -2.67 3.89 -0.75
N PRO A 27 -2.88 4.68 -1.82
CA PRO A 27 -2.12 4.56 -3.06
C PRO A 27 -0.70 5.13 -2.94
N VAL A 28 0.26 4.56 -3.68
CA VAL A 28 1.65 5.07 -3.74
C VAL A 28 1.73 6.36 -4.55
N TYR A 29 0.97 6.44 -5.64
CA TYR A 29 0.93 7.59 -6.53
C TYR A 29 -0.51 8.02 -6.79
N ASP A 30 -0.67 9.31 -7.11
CA ASP A 30 -1.92 9.81 -7.67
C ASP A 30 -2.09 9.23 -9.08
N GLY A 31 -2.98 8.25 -9.18
CA GLY A 31 -3.24 7.46 -10.39
C GLY A 31 -4.62 7.68 -10.97
N LEU A 32 -5.37 8.71 -10.53
CA LEU A 32 -6.67 9.06 -11.14
C LEU A 32 -6.51 9.75 -12.51
N ARG A 33 -5.55 9.28 -13.32
CA ARG A 33 -5.45 9.67 -14.71
C ARG A 33 -6.51 8.91 -15.48
N GLU A 34 -7.57 9.66 -15.78
CA GLU A 34 -8.85 9.24 -16.33
C GLU A 34 -9.68 8.47 -15.30
N LYS A 35 -10.95 8.89 -15.14
CA LYS A 35 -11.96 7.98 -14.62
C LYS A 35 -11.89 6.76 -15.52
N LYS A 36 -11.19 5.71 -15.09
CA LYS A 36 -11.38 4.37 -15.64
C LYS A 36 -12.83 4.07 -15.31
N THR A 37 -13.71 4.50 -16.21
CA THR A 37 -15.00 3.86 -16.42
C THR A 37 -14.55 2.44 -16.68
N PHE A 38 -14.61 1.61 -15.64
CA PHE A 38 -14.11 0.25 -15.67
C PHE A 38 -14.77 -0.34 -16.90
N SER A 39 -14.02 -0.44 -18.00
CA SER A 39 -14.63 -0.76 -19.29
C SER A 39 -14.97 -2.23 -19.15
N MET A 40 -16.25 -2.42 -18.87
CA MET A 40 -17.08 -3.59 -18.63
C MET A 40 -16.83 -4.70 -19.66
N TRP A 41 -15.60 -5.20 -19.71
CA TRP A 41 -15.14 -6.31 -20.55
C TRP A 41 -13.92 -6.95 -19.88
N ILE A 42 -13.98 -7.25 -18.59
CA ILE A 42 -13.03 -8.15 -17.94
C ILE A 42 -13.83 -9.30 -17.34
N THR A 43 -13.58 -10.49 -17.86
CA THR A 43 -14.14 -11.76 -17.39
C THR A 43 -14.14 -11.83 -15.86
N LEU A 44 -15.29 -12.16 -15.26
CA LEU A 44 -15.50 -12.50 -13.85
C LEU A 44 -14.25 -13.15 -13.23
N ARG A 45 -13.39 -12.32 -12.64
CA ARG A 45 -12.18 -12.78 -11.96
C ARG A 45 -12.37 -12.50 -10.49
N ARG A 46 -12.74 -13.55 -9.75
CA ARG A 46 -12.57 -13.65 -8.29
C ARG A 46 -11.09 -13.65 -7.86
N LYS A 47 -10.18 -13.22 -8.73
CA LYS A 47 -8.74 -13.21 -8.52
C LYS A 47 -8.29 -11.77 -8.34
N ALA A 48 -7.41 -11.56 -7.37
CA ALA A 48 -6.73 -10.29 -7.15
C ALA A 48 -6.17 -9.74 -8.46
N SER A 49 -6.45 -8.47 -8.72
CA SER A 49 -5.98 -7.70 -9.85
C SER A 49 -5.11 -6.54 -9.37
N TRP A 50 -4.30 -5.97 -10.26
CA TRP A 50 -3.32 -4.94 -9.94
C TRP A 50 -3.57 -3.68 -10.75
N ASP A 51 -3.65 -2.53 -10.09
CA ASP A 51 -3.62 -1.23 -10.77
C ASP A 51 -2.20 -0.67 -10.78
N GLU A 52 -1.63 -0.52 -11.98
CA GLU A 52 -0.25 -0.07 -12.16
C GLU A 52 -0.06 1.41 -11.82
N ALA A 53 -1.09 2.24 -12.00
CA ALA A 53 -0.98 3.68 -11.80
C ALA A 53 -0.91 4.03 -10.30
N THR A 54 -1.78 3.41 -9.50
CA THR A 54 -1.83 3.65 -8.04
C THR A 54 -0.96 2.68 -7.26
N ARG A 55 -0.50 1.61 -7.91
CA ARG A 55 0.23 0.47 -7.32
C ARG A 55 -0.56 -0.20 -6.20
N SER A 56 -1.80 -0.57 -6.51
CA SER A 56 -2.74 -1.13 -5.54
C SER A 56 -3.33 -2.46 -6.02
N SER A 57 -3.52 -3.40 -5.09
CA SER A 57 -4.19 -4.66 -5.34
C SER A 57 -5.69 -4.55 -5.05
N TYR A 58 -6.52 -5.19 -5.88
CA TYR A 58 -7.97 -5.10 -5.73
C TYR A 58 -8.71 -6.36 -6.18
N PHE A 59 -9.88 -6.57 -5.57
CA PHE A 59 -10.94 -7.46 -6.04
C PHE A 59 -12.08 -6.64 -6.61
N LEU A 60 -12.60 -7.05 -7.77
CA LEU A 60 -13.81 -6.49 -8.34
C LEU A 60 -14.91 -7.54 -8.33
N ASN A 61 -16.05 -7.20 -7.74
CA ASN A 61 -17.29 -7.95 -7.89
C ASN A 61 -18.24 -7.15 -8.79
N GLU A 62 -18.38 -7.59 -10.04
CA GLU A 62 -19.25 -6.92 -11.01
C GLU A 62 -20.74 -7.16 -10.74
N GLU A 63 -21.11 -8.34 -10.20
CA GLU A 63 -22.51 -8.70 -9.89
C GLU A 63 -23.06 -7.83 -8.77
N GLU A 64 -22.30 -7.70 -7.69
CA GLU A 64 -22.66 -6.91 -6.51
C GLU A 64 -22.19 -5.46 -6.59
N ARG A 65 -21.49 -5.10 -7.67
CA ARG A 65 -21.01 -3.74 -7.98
C ARG A 65 -20.17 -3.11 -6.87
N TRP A 66 -19.25 -3.87 -6.29
CA TRP A 66 -18.28 -3.34 -5.33
C TRP A 66 -16.85 -3.71 -5.72
N ILE A 67 -15.93 -2.87 -5.28
CA ILE A 67 -14.49 -3.08 -5.38
C ILE A 67 -13.93 -3.07 -3.96
N SER A 68 -13.06 -4.03 -3.64
CA SER A 68 -12.26 -4.00 -2.41
C SER A 68 -10.81 -3.86 -2.80
N ILE A 69 -10.15 -2.88 -2.21
CA ILE A 69 -8.74 -2.58 -2.42
C ILE A 69 -8.04 -2.91 -1.12
N PHE A 70 -6.93 -3.63 -1.21
CA PHE A 70 -6.26 -4.22 -0.07
C PHE A 70 -4.75 -4.20 -0.25
N GLU A 71 -4.04 -4.47 0.83
CA GLU A 71 -2.59 -4.59 0.85
C GLU A 71 -2.17 -6.04 0.74
N ASP A 72 -1.15 -6.30 -0.08
CA ASP A 72 -0.49 -7.58 -0.20
C ASP A 72 1.03 -7.38 -0.30
N LYS A 73 1.78 -8.48 -0.44
CA LYS A 73 3.23 -8.43 -0.64
C LYS A 73 3.64 -7.42 -1.71
N LYS A 74 2.91 -7.40 -2.83
CA LYS A 74 3.27 -6.61 -4.00
C LYS A 74 3.05 -5.11 -3.75
N SER A 75 1.94 -4.72 -3.12
CA SER A 75 1.70 -3.32 -2.76
C SER A 75 2.67 -2.84 -1.68
N VAL A 76 3.06 -3.71 -0.73
CA VAL A 76 4.07 -3.40 0.28
C VAL A 76 5.46 -3.22 -0.34
N GLU A 77 5.88 -4.12 -1.23
CA GLU A 77 7.14 -3.97 -1.99
C GLU A 77 7.18 -2.64 -2.75
N ALA A 78 6.07 -2.26 -3.41
CA ALA A 78 5.98 -0.97 -4.11
C ALA A 78 6.10 0.26 -3.18
N LYS A 79 5.59 0.17 -1.94
CA LYS A 79 5.73 1.23 -0.92
C LYS A 79 7.15 1.28 -0.36
N LEU A 80 7.78 0.14 -0.19
CA LEU A 80 9.18 0.06 0.24
C LEU A 80 10.11 0.64 -0.81
N ASP A 81 9.89 0.33 -2.09
CA ASP A 81 10.61 0.97 -3.21
C ASP A 81 10.46 2.49 -3.18
N TYR A 82 9.24 2.99 -2.91
CA TYR A 82 8.99 4.42 -2.80
C TYR A 82 9.76 5.04 -1.63
N VAL A 83 9.61 4.49 -0.42
CA VAL A 83 10.28 4.95 0.81
C VAL A 83 11.80 4.95 0.64
N ASN A 84 12.36 3.89 0.07
CA ASN A 84 13.79 3.79 -0.24
C ASN A 84 14.23 4.85 -1.24
N SER A 85 13.47 5.04 -2.34
CA SER A 85 13.80 6.06 -3.36
C SER A 85 13.73 7.50 -2.83
N LYS A 86 12.96 7.72 -1.77
CA LYS A 86 12.79 9.02 -1.09
C LYS A 86 13.67 9.17 0.16
N ASN A 87 14.46 8.16 0.49
CA ASN A 87 15.30 8.13 1.69
C ASN A 87 14.47 8.38 2.97
N LEU A 88 13.30 7.75 3.06
CA LEU A 88 12.41 7.78 4.22
C LEU A 88 12.72 6.61 5.17
N GLY A 89 12.40 6.78 6.46
CA GLY A 89 12.85 5.86 7.51
C GLY A 89 12.17 4.49 7.53
N GLY A 90 11.10 4.28 6.76
CA GLY A 90 10.38 3.01 6.71
C GLY A 90 8.92 3.18 6.33
N ILE A 91 8.17 2.08 6.45
CA ILE A 91 6.72 2.04 6.35
C ILE A 91 6.12 1.80 7.73
N TRP A 92 4.93 2.35 7.97
CA TRP A 92 4.12 2.07 9.15
C TRP A 92 2.83 1.38 8.71
N ILE A 93 2.44 0.32 9.42
CA ILE A 93 1.24 -0.48 9.15
C ILE A 93 0.29 -0.30 10.35
N SER A 94 -0.98 -0.07 10.04
CA SER A 94 -2.07 0.09 11.00
C SER A 94 -3.27 -0.73 10.52
N ASP A 95 -3.98 -1.49 11.36
CA ASP A 95 -3.56 -2.04 12.67
C ASP A 95 -3.31 -3.54 12.56
N VAL A 96 -2.34 -4.04 13.33
CA VAL A 96 -1.86 -5.43 13.29
C VAL A 96 -2.98 -6.44 13.58
N ASP A 97 -3.97 -6.06 14.40
CA ASP A 97 -5.11 -6.90 14.78
C ASP A 97 -6.14 -7.08 13.64
N MET A 98 -6.04 -6.28 12.58
CA MET A 98 -6.85 -6.42 11.37
C MET A 98 -6.27 -7.45 10.38
N ASP A 99 -5.10 -8.03 10.67
CA ASP A 99 -4.56 -9.16 9.92
C ASP A 99 -5.24 -10.46 10.38
N ASP A 100 -6.33 -10.84 9.71
CA ASP A 100 -7.29 -11.84 10.18
C ASP A 100 -6.93 -13.31 9.88
N GLY A 101 -5.75 -13.58 9.32
CA GLY A 101 -5.31 -14.93 9.02
C GLY A 101 -5.60 -15.42 7.59
N SER A 102 -6.40 -14.68 6.80
CA SER A 102 -6.85 -15.13 5.47
C SER A 102 -5.93 -14.67 4.33
N ILE A 103 -5.47 -13.41 4.38
CA ILE A 103 -4.45 -12.82 3.52
C ILE A 103 -3.44 -12.14 4.44
N ASN A 104 -2.46 -12.93 4.90
CA ASN A 104 -1.49 -12.48 5.90
C ASN A 104 -0.51 -11.50 5.29
N LEU A 105 -0.80 -10.21 5.45
CA LEU A 105 0.12 -9.17 5.04
C LEU A 105 1.44 -9.34 5.78
N LEU A 106 1.38 -9.58 7.09
CA LEU A 106 2.55 -9.67 7.95
C LEU A 106 3.44 -10.88 7.63
N ASP A 107 2.86 -12.02 7.25
CA ASP A 107 3.64 -13.20 6.82
C ASP A 107 4.37 -12.96 5.48
N SER A 108 3.86 -12.05 4.67
CA SER A 108 4.39 -11.79 3.33
C SER A 108 5.60 -10.84 3.33
N ILE A 109 5.82 -10.13 4.44
CA ILE A 109 6.88 -9.15 4.61
C ILE A 109 8.13 -9.83 5.18
N ASP A 110 9.18 -9.91 4.36
CA ASP A 110 10.49 -10.39 4.81
C ASP A 110 11.32 -9.24 5.37
N PHE A 111 11.32 -9.08 6.70
CA PHE A 111 12.11 -8.05 7.37
C PHE A 111 13.63 -8.18 7.15
N GLY A 112 14.13 -9.36 6.76
CA GLY A 112 15.56 -9.60 6.55
C GLY A 112 16.16 -8.83 5.37
N GLY A 113 15.36 -8.59 4.32
CA GLY A 113 15.77 -7.80 3.15
C GLY A 113 15.66 -6.28 3.34
N TYR A 114 15.04 -5.83 4.43
CA TYR A 114 14.76 -4.41 4.69
C TYR A 114 15.59 -3.82 5.84
N CYS A 115 16.49 -4.60 6.43
CA CYS A 115 17.56 -4.08 7.28
C CYS A 115 18.38 -3.04 6.50
N ALA A 116 18.71 -1.93 7.16
CA ALA A 116 19.28 -0.72 6.57
C ALA A 116 20.20 -1.01 5.38
N SER A 117 19.84 -0.48 4.20
CA SER A 117 20.75 -0.48 3.06
C SER A 117 22.11 0.07 3.51
N GLU A 118 23.19 -0.65 3.20
CA GLU A 118 24.56 -0.17 3.39
C GLU A 118 24.81 1.01 2.45
N ASN A 119 24.22 2.16 2.77
CA ASN A 119 24.56 3.42 2.15
C ASN A 119 25.57 4.10 3.09
N ASP A 120 26.70 4.58 2.55
CA ASP A 120 27.77 5.22 3.36
C ASP A 120 27.30 6.49 4.11
N ASN A 121 26.11 7.00 3.77
CA ASN A 121 25.43 8.12 4.44
C ASN A 121 24.24 7.69 5.32
N ALA A 122 24.08 6.39 5.59
CA ALA A 122 22.97 5.88 6.39
C ALA A 122 23.12 6.28 7.86
N VAL A 123 22.06 6.88 8.41
CA VAL A 123 21.89 7.01 9.86
C VAL A 123 21.77 5.59 10.41
N LYS A 124 22.82 5.13 11.09
CA LYS A 124 22.85 3.80 11.71
C LYS A 124 22.00 3.83 12.98
N TYR A 125 20.83 3.23 12.94
CA TYR A 125 20.05 2.94 14.15
C TYR A 125 20.68 1.73 14.84
N GLN A 126 20.96 1.83 16.15
CA GLN A 126 21.32 0.64 16.92
C GLN A 126 20.03 -0.10 17.29
N CYS A 127 19.87 -1.29 16.74
CA CYS A 127 18.85 -2.25 17.14
C CYS A 127 19.29 -2.97 18.42
#